data_AF-A0A937GBP6-F1
#
_entry.id   AF-A0A937GBP6-F1
#
_cell.length_a   1.000
_cell.length_b   1.000
_cell.length_c   1.000
_cell.angle_alpha   90.00
_cell.angle_beta   90.00
_cell.angle_gamma   90.00
#
_symmetry.space_group_name_H-M   'P 1'
#
loop_
_entity.id
_entity.type
_entity.pdbx_description
1 polymer ?
#
loop_
_entity_poly.entity_id
_entity_poly.type
_entity_poly.pdbx_seq_one_letter_code
_entity_poly.pdbx_strand_id
1 'polypeptide(L)' 'MAGAIAIIVVLALFPVAILMSGGVASAILGTVLQRDGETRHEGSELLDIDD' A
#
# COMPACT_ATOMS: atom_id res chain seq x y z
N MET A 1 0.44 34.58 -12.82
CA MET A 1 1.11 33.33 -13.27
C MET A 1 1.17 32.24 -12.20
N ALA A 2 1.40 32.55 -10.92
CA ALA A 2 1.48 31.56 -9.84
C ALA A 2 0.29 30.57 -9.78
N GLY A 3 -0.96 31.06 -9.92
CA GLY A 3 -2.14 30.19 -9.92
C GLY A 3 -2.16 29.16 -11.04
N ALA A 4 -1.73 29.53 -12.25
CA ALA A 4 -1.65 28.60 -13.39
C ALA A 4 -0.59 27.51 -13.15
N ILE A 5 0.55 27.88 -12.56
CA ILE A 5 1.62 26.94 -12.21
C ILE A 5 1.11 25.93 -11.16
N ALA A 6 0.41 26.40 -10.13
CA ALA A 6 -0.17 25.53 -9.10
C ALA A 6 -1.15 24.50 -9.69
N ILE A 7 -2.01 24.93 -10.62
CA ILE A 7 -2.96 24.03 -11.30
C ILE A 7 -2.24 22.95 -12.08
N ILE A 8 -1.20 23.29 -12.84
CA ILE A 8 -0.41 22.32 -13.62
C ILE A 8 0.24 21.30 -12.69
N VAL A 9 0.84 21.76 -11.59
CA VAL A 9 1.48 20.86 -10.61
C VAL A 9 0.47 19.88 -10.02
N VAL A 10 -0.70 20.37 -9.61
CA VAL A 10 -1.75 19.50 -9.05
C VAL A 10 -2.22 18.49 -10.08
N LEU A 11 -2.50 18.91 -11.32
CA LEU A 11 -2.96 18.00 -12.37
C LEU A 11 -1.92 16.92 -12.73
N ALA A 12 -0.63 17.26 -12.66
CA ALA A 12 0.45 16.30 -12.91
C ALA A 12 0.62 15.30 -11.75
N LEU A 13 0.52 15.76 -10.50
CA LEU A 13 0.74 14.92 -9.31
C LEU A 13 -0.47 14.06 -8.94
N PHE A 14 -1.68 14.55 -9.18
CA PHE A 14 -2.92 13.87 -8.81
C PHE A 14 -3.02 12.42 -9.32
N PRO A 15 -2.81 12.10 -10.62
CA PRO A 15 -2.90 10.72 -11.07
C PRO A 15 -1.83 9.81 -10.45
N VAL A 16 -0.62 10.33 -10.22
CA VAL A 16 0.46 9.58 -9.56
C VAL A 16 0.09 9.27 -8.11
N ALA A 17 -0.42 10.26 -7.39
CA ALA A 17 -0.86 10.08 -6.01
C ALA A 17 -1.98 9.04 -5.90
N ILE A 18 -2.96 9.06 -6.82
CA ILE A 18 -4.03 8.07 -6.85
C ILE A 18 -3.47 6.65 -7.11
N LEU A 19 -2.61 6.48 -8.11
CA LEU A 19 -2.01 5.17 -8.38
C LEU A 19 -1.19 4.64 -7.19
N MET A 20 -0.38 5.50 -6.56
CA MET A 20 0.42 5.13 -5.40
C MET A 20 -0.45 4.80 -4.17
N SER A 21 -1.59 5.47 -4.01
CA SER A 21 -2.51 5.20 -2.90
C SER A 21 -3.04 3.75 -2.92
N GLY A 22 -3.23 3.17 -4.11
CA GLY A 22 -3.58 1.76 -4.26
C GLY A 22 -2.50 0.83 -3.73
N GLY A 23 -1.24 1.07 -4.09
CA GLY A 23 -0.10 0.28 -3.58
C GLY A 23 0.05 0.39 -2.06
N VAL A 24 -0.11 1.59 -1.50
CA VAL A 24 -0.09 1.81 -0.05
C VAL A 24 -1.25 1.05 0.62
N ALA A 25 -2.46 1.14 0.08
CA ALA A 25 -3.62 0.42 0.62
C ALA A 25 -3.42 -1.10 0.57
N SER A 26 -2.92 -1.64 -0.55
CA SER A 26 -2.59 -3.06 -0.69
C SER A 26 -1.52 -3.52 0.30
N ALA A 27 -0.47 -2.72 0.52
CA ALA A 27 0.57 -3.05 1.50
C ALA A 27 -0.01 -3.11 2.93
N ILE A 28 -0.82 -2.11 3.31
CA ILE A 28 -1.48 -2.08 4.62
C ILE A 28 -2.36 -3.33 4.80
N LEU A 29 -3.23 -3.60 3.82
CA LEU A 29 -4.14 -4.75 3.88
C LEU A 29 -3.38 -6.07 3.92
N GLY A 30 -2.37 -6.23 3.06
CA GLY A 30 -1.53 -7.44 3.03
C GLY A 30 -0.85 -7.69 4.37
N THR A 31 -0.22 -6.67 4.98
CA THR A 31 0.44 -6.82 6.28
C THR A 31 -0.55 -7.14 7.40
N VAL A 32 -1.73 -6.51 7.41
CA VAL A 32 -2.75 -6.78 8.43
C VAL A 32 -3.27 -8.21 8.30
N LEU A 33 -3.61 -8.64 7.09
CA LEU A 33 -4.12 -9.98 6.82
C LEU A 33 -3.07 -11.06 7.11
N GLN A 34 -1.80 -10.80 6.76
CA GLN A 34 -0.70 -11.72 7.00
C GLN A 34 -0.50 -11.99 8.50
N ARG A 35 -0.36 -10.93 9.31
CA ARG A 35 -0.18 -11.06 10.78
C ARG A 35 -1.32 -11.79 11.46
N ASP A 36 -2.53 -11.50 11.01
CA ASP A 36 -3.75 -12.12 11.50
C ASP A 36 -3.84 -13.59 11.06
N GLY A 37 -3.35 -13.94 9.87
CA GLY A 37 -3.14 -15.31 9.43
C GLY A 37 -2.15 -16.07 10.31
N GLU A 38 -0.97 -15.49 10.55
CA GLU A 38 0.08 -16.06 11.41
C GLU A 38 -0.42 -16.33 12.83
N THR A 39 -1.07 -15.34 13.46
CA THR A 39 -1.60 -15.46 14.82
C THR A 39 -2.64 -16.59 14.94
N ARG A 40 -3.47 -16.80 13.92
CA ARG A 40 -4.47 -17.89 13.94
C ARG A 40 -3.88 -19.27 13.72
N HIS A 41 -2.70 -19.34 13.11
CA HIS A 41 -2.06 -20.60 12.73
C HIS A 41 -0.71 -20.76 13.44
N GLU A 42 -0.60 -20.22 14.65
CA GLU A 42 0.59 -20.37 15.49
C GLU A 42 1.00 -21.85 15.62
N GLY A 43 2.27 -22.16 15.33
CA GLY A 43 2.79 -23.52 15.32
C GLY A 43 2.51 -24.33 14.06
N SER A 44 2.00 -23.69 12.99
CA SER A 44 1.87 -24.33 11.68
C SER A 44 3.23 -24.47 10.99
N GLU A 45 3.52 -25.69 10.49
CA GLU A 45 4.70 -25.98 9.67
C GLU A 45 4.79 -25.09 8.41
N LEU A 46 3.67 -24.51 7.96
CA LEU A 46 3.60 -23.62 6.81
C LEU A 46 4.18 -22.23 7.11
N LEU A 47 4.37 -21.87 8.37
CA LEU A 47 5.02 -20.61 8.77
C LEU A 47 6.54 -20.76 8.89
N ASP A 48 7.06 -22.00 8.90
CA ASP A 48 8.49 -22.31 9.01
C ASP A 48 9.17 -22.48 7.64
N ILE A 49 8.43 -22.31 6.54
CA ILE A 49 9.00 -22.33 5.19
C ILE A 49 9.77 -21.04 4.94
N ASP A 50 10.94 -21.14 4.32
CA ASP A 50 11.72 -19.98 3.90
C ASP A 50 10.97 -19.21 2.79
N ASP A 51 11.08 -17.87 2.82
CA ASP A 51 10.54 -16.94 1.82
C ASP A 51 11.22 -17.05 0.43
#